data_AF-A0A2X2IVC6-F1
#
_entry.id   AF-A0A2X2IVC6-F1
#
_cell.length_a   1.000
_cell.length_b   1.000
_cell.length_c   1.000
_cell.angle_alpha   90.00
_cell.angle_beta   90.00
_cell.angle_gamma   90.00
#
_symmetry.space_group_name_H-M   'P 1'
#
loop_
_entity.id
_entity.type
_entity.pdbx_description
1 polymer ?
#
loop_
_entity_poly.entity_id
_entity_poly.type
_entity_poly.pdbx_seq_one_letter_code
_entity_poly.pdbx_strand_id
1 'polypeptide(L)'
;MFIDEIHRLSPLVEEYLYSAMEDFKIDIMLETGPNARSVQISLNPFTLIGATTRSGLLTAPLRARFGINSRLQYYDAKLLTTIVLRSAHILNTPISDEGAYEIARRAEVHPG
;
A
#
# COMPACT_ATOMS: atom_id res chain seq x y z
N MET A 1 -4.57 8.86 -3.14
CA MET A 1 -5.31 8.00 -2.18
C MET A 1 -4.42 6.80 -1.84
N PHE A 2 -4.23 6.47 -0.57
CA PHE A 2 -3.47 5.31 -0.13
C PHE A 2 -4.39 4.33 0.58
N ILE A 3 -4.33 3.04 0.20
CA ILE A 3 -5.07 1.96 0.85
C ILE A 3 -4.06 0.93 1.31
N ASP A 4 -3.91 0.80 2.63
CA ASP A 4 -3.15 -0.29 3.23
C ASP A 4 -3.96 -1.57 3.25
N GLU A 5 -3.27 -2.71 3.19
CA GLU A 5 -3.89 -4.04 3.19
C GLU A 5 -5.02 -4.17 2.16
N ILE A 6 -4.79 -3.66 0.94
CA ILE A 6 -5.80 -3.53 -0.13
C ILE A 6 -6.43 -4.88 -0.53
N HIS A 7 -5.78 -6.00 -0.22
CA HIS A 7 -6.32 -7.35 -0.41
C HIS A 7 -7.49 -7.69 0.53
N ARG A 8 -7.80 -6.84 1.52
CA ARG A 8 -8.91 -7.02 2.48
C ARG A 8 -10.16 -6.23 2.11
N LEU A 9 -10.16 -5.55 0.96
CA LEU A 9 -11.36 -4.86 0.47
C LEU A 9 -12.49 -5.87 0.30
N SER A 10 -13.71 -5.46 0.65
CA SER A 10 -14.87 -6.27 0.32
C SER A 10 -15.08 -6.24 -1.21
N PRO A 11 -15.65 -7.30 -1.81
CA PRO A 11 -15.88 -7.35 -3.25
C PRO A 11 -16.65 -6.12 -3.77
N LEU A 12 -17.64 -5.63 -3.01
CA LEU A 12 -18.40 -4.43 -3.37
C LEU A 12 -17.53 -3.17 -3.44
N VAL A 13 -16.62 -2.97 -2.48
CA VAL A 13 -15.72 -1.80 -2.47
C VAL A 13 -14.71 -1.92 -3.61
N GLU A 14 -14.25 -3.14 -3.88
CA GLU A 14 -13.34 -3.44 -4.98
C GLU A 14 -13.97 -3.10 -6.34
N GLU A 15 -15.24 -3.43 -6.55
CA GLU A 15 -16.01 -3.06 -7.74
C GLU A 15 -16.09 -1.54 -7.94
N TYR A 16 -16.41 -0.78 -6.88
CA TYR A 16 -16.40 0.68 -6.98
C TYR A 16 -15.02 1.25 -7.30
N LEU A 17 -13.96 0.59 -6.83
CA LEU A 17 -12.59 1.03 -7.07
C LEU A 17 -12.18 0.86 -8.53
N TYR A 18 -12.73 -0.13 -9.25
CA TYR A 18 -12.45 -0.33 -10.68
C TYR A 18 -12.82 0.91 -11.50
N SER A 19 -14.06 1.38 -11.38
CA SER A 19 -14.53 2.58 -12.09
C SER A 19 -13.80 3.85 -11.63
N ALA A 20 -13.45 3.92 -10.34
CA ALA A 20 -12.71 5.06 -9.80
C ALA A 20 -11.29 5.16 -10.37
N MET A 21 -10.64 4.01 -10.62
CA MET A 21 -9.28 3.94 -11.18
C MET A 21 -9.25 4.15 -12.69
N GLU A 22 -10.24 3.63 -13.41
CA GLU A 22 -10.28 3.65 -14.88
C GLU A 22 -10.82 4.97 -15.43
N ASP A 23 -11.96 5.41 -14.89
CA ASP A 23 -12.73 6.52 -15.47
C ASP A 23 -12.89 7.72 -14.52
N PHE A 24 -12.30 7.65 -13.32
CA PHE A 24 -12.51 8.62 -12.24
C PHE A 24 -14.00 8.82 -11.94
N LYS A 25 -14.76 7.73 -11.84
CA LYS A 25 -16.20 7.75 -11.58
C LYS A 25 -16.61 6.67 -10.58
N ILE A 26 -17.68 6.92 -9.83
CA ILE A 26 -18.33 5.92 -8.97
C ILE A 26 -19.83 5.99 -9.21
N ASP A 27 -20.46 4.84 -9.39
CA ASP A 27 -21.91 4.70 -9.44
C ASP A 27 -22.44 4.31 -8.05
N ILE A 28 -23.30 5.12 -7.46
CA ILE A 28 -23.88 4.88 -6.13
C ILE A 28 -25.37 4.59 -6.26
N MET A 29 -25.79 3.44 -5.72
CA MET A 29 -27.20 3.10 -5.56
C MET A 29 -27.78 3.85 -4.36
N LEU A 30 -28.72 4.77 -4.60
CA LEU A 30 -29.33 5.58 -3.53
C LEU A 30 -30.53 4.90 -2.86
N GLU A 31 -31.21 4.00 -3.57
CA GLU A 31 -32.48 3.39 -3.15
C GLU A 31 -32.50 1.88 -3.46
N THR A 32 -33.28 1.10 -2.71
CA THR A 32 -33.49 -0.34 -2.93
C THR A 32 -34.90 -0.63 -3.43
N GLY A 33 -35.07 -1.70 -4.22
CA GLY A 33 -36.37 -2.13 -4.76
C GLY A 33 -36.66 -1.61 -6.19
N PRO A 34 -37.91 -1.74 -6.69
CA PRO A 34 -38.26 -1.44 -8.08
C PRO A 34 -38.06 0.02 -8.51
N ASN A 35 -37.91 0.95 -7.56
CA ASN A 35 -37.59 2.37 -7.83
C ASN A 35 -36.11 2.71 -7.65
N ALA A 36 -35.25 1.71 -7.47
CA ALA A 36 -33.82 1.92 -7.27
C ALA A 36 -33.22 2.77 -8.40
N ARG A 37 -32.60 3.89 -8.02
CA ARG A 37 -31.88 4.77 -8.94
C ARG A 37 -30.38 4.78 -8.62
N SER A 38 -29.59 4.68 -9.67
CA SER A 38 -28.14 4.87 -9.62
C SER A 38 -27.82 6.33 -9.90
N VAL A 39 -26.89 6.91 -9.15
CA VAL A 39 -26.29 8.21 -9.44
C VAL A 39 -24.81 8.04 -9.68
N GLN A 40 -24.35 8.50 -10.84
CA GLN A 40 -22.94 8.56 -11.17
C GLN A 40 -22.32 9.84 -10.59
N ILE A 41 -21.22 9.67 -9.86
CA ILE A 41 -20.43 10.75 -9.30
C ILE A 41 -19.08 10.77 -10.02
N SER A 42 -18.71 11.93 -10.59
CA SER A 42 -17.36 12.15 -11.11
C SER A 42 -16.40 12.49 -9.98
N LEU A 43 -15.22 11.91 -10.04
CA LEU A 43 -14.12 12.14 -9.11
C LEU A 43 -13.08 13.05 -9.77
N ASN A 44 -12.36 13.79 -8.94
CA ASN A 44 -11.14 14.44 -9.39
C ASN A 44 -10.09 13.37 -9.73
N PRO A 45 -9.22 13.59 -10.73
CA PRO A 45 -8.10 12.69 -11.01
C PRO A 45 -7.26 12.46 -9.76
N PHE A 46 -6.91 11.20 -9.50
CA PHE A 46 -6.09 10.82 -8.37
C PHE A 46 -5.17 9.64 -8.71
N THR A 47 -4.11 9.49 -7.92
CA THR A 47 -3.28 8.28 -7.94
C THR A 47 -3.67 7.40 -6.77
N LEU A 48 -4.05 6.15 -7.05
CA LEU A 48 -4.19 5.12 -6.05
C LEU A 48 -2.85 4.46 -5.78
N ILE A 49 -2.47 4.36 -4.51
CA ILE A 49 -1.36 3.54 -4.04
C ILE A 49 -1.94 2.46 -3.14
N GLY A 50 -1.83 1.20 -3.56
CA GLY A 50 -2.23 0.04 -2.76
C GLY A 50 -1.02 -0.63 -2.14
N ALA A 51 -1.07 -0.90 -0.83
CA ALA A 51 -0.09 -1.74 -0.14
C ALA A 51 -0.72 -3.07 0.27
N THR A 52 0.08 -4.14 0.27
CA THR A 52 -0.34 -5.46 0.72
C THR A 52 0.85 -6.27 1.19
N THR A 53 0.69 -6.96 2.32
CA THR A 53 1.61 -8.02 2.76
C THR A 53 1.39 -9.35 2.02
N ARG A 54 0.25 -9.50 1.32
CA ARG A 54 -0.20 -10.75 0.70
C ARG A 54 -0.62 -10.52 -0.76
N SER A 55 0.34 -10.23 -1.62
CA SER A 55 0.07 -9.95 -3.05
C SER A 55 -0.63 -11.10 -3.79
N GLY A 56 -0.46 -12.34 -3.33
CA GLY A 56 -1.16 -13.51 -3.88
C GLY A 56 -2.66 -13.56 -3.59
N LEU A 57 -3.16 -12.72 -2.68
CA LEU A 57 -4.59 -12.62 -2.37
C LEU A 57 -5.31 -11.52 -3.16
N LEU A 58 -4.59 -10.72 -3.94
CA LEU A 58 -5.23 -9.76 -4.83
C LEU A 58 -5.95 -10.50 -5.95
N THR A 59 -7.19 -10.08 -6.23
CA THR A 59 -7.92 -10.59 -7.39
C THR A 59 -7.19 -10.19 -8.68
N ALA A 60 -7.32 -11.01 -9.72
CA ALA A 60 -6.74 -10.69 -11.02
C ALA A 60 -7.26 -9.34 -11.58
N PRO A 61 -8.57 -9.01 -11.50
CA PRO A 61 -9.09 -7.74 -11.96
C PRO A 61 -8.54 -6.51 -11.23
N LEU A 62 -8.41 -6.55 -9.90
CA LEU A 62 -7.82 -5.43 -9.15
C LEU A 62 -6.35 -5.23 -9.51
N ARG A 63 -5.58 -6.33 -9.55
CA ARG A 63 -4.15 -6.28 -9.88
C ARG A 63 -3.90 -5.74 -11.30
N ALA A 64 -4.75 -6.09 -12.27
CA ALA A 64 -4.59 -5.64 -13.66
C ALA A 64 -4.73 -4.12 -13.84
N ARG A 65 -5.33 -3.42 -12.88
CA ARG A 65 -5.55 -1.96 -12.93
C ARG A 65 -4.39 -1.14 -12.37
N PHE A 66 -3.41 -1.78 -11.71
CA PHE A 66 -2.20 -1.12 -11.27
C PHE A 66 -1.18 -1.06 -12.41
N GLY A 67 -0.97 0.14 -12.97
CA GLY A 67 0.04 0.37 -14.00
C GLY A 67 1.48 0.22 -13.51
N ILE A 68 1.71 0.32 -12.20
CA ILE A 68 3.01 0.11 -11.57
C ILE A 68 2.86 -0.91 -10.46
N ASN A 69 3.64 -1.98 -10.54
CA ASN A 69 3.75 -3.01 -9.52
C ASN A 69 5.18 -3.04 -9.01
N SER A 70 5.37 -2.88 -7.70
CA SER A 70 6.69 -2.90 -7.07
C SER A 70 6.66 -3.80 -5.84
N ARG A 71 7.66 -4.66 -5.70
CA ARG A 71 7.84 -5.51 -4.53
C ARG A 71 9.00 -4.96 -3.71
N LEU A 72 8.70 -4.50 -2.50
CA LEU A 72 9.73 -4.11 -1.55
C LEU A 72 10.51 -5.37 -1.15
N GLN A 73 11.84 -5.25 -1.23
CA GLN A 73 12.76 -6.27 -0.77
C GLN A 73 13.21 -5.94 0.64
N TYR A 74 13.58 -6.98 1.36
CA TYR A 74 14.24 -6.85 2.64
C TYR A 74 15.55 -6.06 2.50
N TYR A 75 15.81 -5.18 3.46
CA TYR A 75 17.07 -4.45 3.53
C TYR A 75 18.17 -5.35 4.08
N ASP A 76 19.36 -5.27 3.51
CA ASP A 76 20.53 -5.93 4.09
C ASP A 76 21.01 -5.20 5.36
N ALA A 77 21.83 -5.88 6.16
CA ALA A 77 22.37 -5.32 7.39
C ALA A 77 23.18 -4.03 7.14
N LYS A 78 23.83 -3.88 5.98
CA LYS A 78 24.64 -2.71 5.65
C LYS A 78 23.76 -1.47 5.44
N LEU A 79 22.67 -1.62 4.69
CA LEU A 79 21.70 -0.56 4.46
C LEU A 79 20.96 -0.20 5.74
N LEU A 80 20.57 -1.20 6.55
CA LEU A 80 19.99 -0.96 7.87
C LEU A 80 20.96 -0.23 8.80
N THR A 81 22.25 -0.56 8.78
CA THR A 81 23.29 0.17 9.55
C THR A 81 23.30 1.64 9.16
N THR A 82 23.22 1.93 7.85
CA THR A 82 23.15 3.30 7.33
C THR A 82 21.91 4.04 7.83
N ILE A 83 20.75 3.35 7.86
CA ILE A 83 19.49 3.91 8.39
C ILE A 83 19.60 4.20 9.88
N VAL A 84 20.20 3.30 10.66
CA VAL A 84 20.39 3.46 12.11
C VAL A 84 21.33 4.64 12.40
N LEU A 85 22.49 4.71 11.75
CA LEU A 85 23.44 5.82 11.90
C LEU A 85 22.79 7.17 11.56
N ARG A 86 22.06 7.24 10.44
CA ARG A 86 21.33 8.44 10.04
C ARG A 86 20.28 8.85 11.08
N SER A 87 19.53 7.88 11.61
CA SER A 87 18.49 8.14 12.62
C SER A 87 19.10 8.61 13.94
N ALA A 88 20.20 8.01 14.38
CA ALA A 88 20.94 8.40 15.57
C ALA A 88 21.47 9.83 15.46
N HIS A 89 22.01 10.19 14.28
CA HIS A 89 22.41 11.57 13.99
C HIS A 89 21.25 12.56 14.07
N ILE A 90 20.10 12.25 13.44
CA ILE A 90 18.90 13.13 13.48
C ILE A 90 18.39 13.32 14.92
N LEU A 91 18.46 12.27 15.74
CA LEU A 91 17.96 12.28 17.11
C LEU A 91 19.00 12.78 18.14
N ASN A 92 20.21 13.15 17.70
CA ASN A 92 21.34 13.49 18.57
C ASN A 92 21.67 12.40 19.62
N THR A 93 21.51 11.14 19.25
CA THR A 93 21.83 9.99 20.09
C THR A 93 23.20 9.44 19.69
N PRO A 94 24.22 9.51 20.56
CA PRO A 94 25.53 8.92 20.26
C PRO A 94 25.42 7.41 20.04
N ILE A 95 26.01 6.90 18.97
CA ILE A 95 26.11 5.48 18.65
C ILE A 95 27.43 5.21 17.94
N SER A 96 28.06 4.06 18.20
CA SER A 96 29.21 3.62 17.40
C SER A 96 28.76 2.87 16.15
N ASP A 97 29.64 2.76 15.16
CA ASP A 97 29.36 1.99 13.94
C ASP A 97 29.07 0.51 14.26
N GLU A 98 29.78 -0.08 15.21
CA GLU A 98 29.55 -1.46 15.66
C GLU A 98 28.19 -1.61 16.35
N GLY A 99 27.80 -0.63 17.16
CA GLY A 99 26.49 -0.60 17.81
C GLY A 99 25.35 -0.50 16.80
N ALA A 100 25.51 0.35 15.79
CA ALA A 100 24.53 0.48 14.71
C ALA A 100 24.43 -0.81 13.88
N TYR A 101 25.56 -1.45 13.60
CA TYR A 101 25.62 -2.72 12.87
C TYR A 101 24.96 -3.87 13.66
N GLU A 102 25.18 -3.96 14.97
CA GLU A 102 24.54 -4.98 15.80
C GLU A 102 23.01 -4.82 15.88
N ILE A 103 22.51 -3.57 15.95
CA ILE A 103 21.07 -3.30 15.84
C ILE A 103 20.54 -3.75 14.48
N ALA A 104 21.22 -3.34 13.41
CA ALA A 104 20.85 -3.67 12.03
C ALA A 104 20.81 -5.18 11.77
N ARG A 105 21.78 -5.93 12.31
CA ARG A 105 21.86 -7.40 12.17
C ARG A 105 20.75 -8.12 12.95
N ARG A 106 20.29 -7.56 14.07
CA ARG A 106 19.24 -8.16 14.93
C ARG A 106 17.84 -7.74 14.57
N ALA A 107 17.67 -6.70 13.75
CA ALA A 107 16.37 -6.39 13.17
C ALA A 107 15.90 -7.64 12.39
N GLU A 108 14.77 -8.22 12.79
CA GLU A 108 14.16 -9.37 12.12
C GLU A 108 13.69 -8.97 10.73
N VAL A 109 14.63 -8.97 9.80
CA VAL A 109 14.37 -8.74 8.38
C VAL A 109 14.50 -10.11 7.72
N HIS A 110 13.57 -11.01 8.06
CA HIS A 110 13.60 -12.40 7.63
C HIS A 110 13.30 -12.49 6.13
N PRO A 111 14.19 -13.06 5.29
CA PRO A 111 13.93 -13.34 3.87
C PRO A 111 13.13 -14.64 3.65
N GLY A 112 12.37 -15.09 4.66
CA GLY A 112 11.63 -16.36 4.67
C GLY A 112 10.27 -16.25 4.01
#